data_AF-A0A9P5BNZ7-F1
#
_entry.id   AF-A0A9P5BNZ7-F1
#
_cell.length_a   1.000
_cell.length_b   1.000
_cell.length_c   1.000
_cell.angle_alpha   90.00
_cell.angle_beta   90.00
_cell.angle_gamma   90.00
#
_symmetry.space_group_name_H-M   'P 1'
#
loop_
_entity.id
_entity.type
_entity.pdbx_description
1 polymer ?
#
loop_
_entity_poly.entity_id
_entity_poly.type
_entity_poly.pdbx_seq_one_letter_code
_entity_poly.pdbx_strand_id
1 'polypeptide(L)'
;MKLTAAFASLLATLAAAAPTPQEDDPAVVFGISFTYENGTFTDLFDVPETLSGYPVASNGIVTNVFIYPPGNNPARCAFLEPEPSRQGLGAVSIIHATTIELSPPGEVGFVQCNRT
;
A
#
# COMPACT_ATOMS: atom_id res chain seq x y z
N MET A 1 -1.34 45.85 -64.91
CA MET A 1 -0.26 45.20 -64.11
C MET A 1 -0.64 45.35 -62.65
N LYS A 2 -1.16 44.30 -61.99
CA LYS A 2 -0.47 43.29 -61.15
C LYS A 2 -0.71 43.57 -59.65
N LEU A 3 -1.82 42.98 -59.17
CA LEU A 3 -2.06 42.19 -57.95
C LEU A 3 -1.15 42.32 -56.71
N THR A 4 -1.82 42.12 -55.55
CA THR A 4 -1.36 41.63 -54.22
C THR A 4 -0.89 42.69 -53.22
N ALA A 5 -1.13 42.61 -51.90
CA ALA A 5 -1.53 41.48 -51.07
C ALA A 5 -2.29 41.94 -49.81
N ALA A 6 -3.28 41.15 -49.38
CA ALA A 6 -3.67 41.05 -47.98
C ALA A 6 -2.54 40.34 -47.21
N PHE A 7 -2.21 40.81 -46.01
CA PHE A 7 -1.43 40.00 -45.06
C PHE A 7 -2.18 39.88 -43.75
N ALA A 8 -2.75 38.69 -43.59
CA ALA A 8 -3.32 38.16 -42.38
C ALA A 8 -2.21 37.75 -41.39
N SER A 9 -2.58 37.83 -40.11
CA SER A 9 -2.21 36.94 -38.99
C SER A 9 -0.74 36.71 -38.64
N LEU A 10 -0.42 36.80 -37.35
CA LEU A 10 -0.03 35.62 -36.56
C LEU A 10 -0.14 35.96 -35.06
N LEU A 11 -1.27 35.59 -34.45
CA LEU A 11 -1.38 35.49 -32.99
C LEU A 11 -0.56 34.26 -32.59
N ALA A 12 0.64 34.48 -32.06
CA ALA A 12 1.43 33.42 -31.46
C ALA A 12 0.76 33.00 -30.15
N THR A 13 -0.04 31.92 -30.19
CA THR A 13 -0.46 31.24 -28.98
C THR A 13 0.75 30.47 -28.44
N LEU A 14 1.31 30.93 -27.32
CA LEU A 14 2.16 30.12 -26.47
C LEU A 14 1.34 28.90 -26.03
N ALA A 15 1.57 27.75 -26.67
CA ALA A 15 1.12 26.48 -26.15
C ALA A 15 1.94 26.23 -24.87
N ALA A 16 1.35 26.57 -23.72
CA ALA A 16 1.83 26.06 -22.45
C ALA A 16 1.70 24.54 -22.52
N ALA A 17 2.84 23.86 -22.69
CA ALA A 17 2.89 22.42 -22.54
C ALA A 17 2.45 22.13 -21.10
N ALA A 18 1.21 21.66 -20.95
CA ALA A 18 0.72 21.16 -19.68
C ALA A 18 1.65 20.00 -19.26
N PRO A 19 2.06 19.92 -17.98
CA PRO A 19 2.78 18.75 -17.51
C PRO A 19 1.93 17.52 -17.81
N THR A 20 2.51 16.58 -18.57
CA THR A 20 1.93 15.26 -18.73
C THR A 20 1.66 14.70 -17.34
N PRO A 21 0.46 14.16 -17.05
CA PRO A 21 0.23 13.40 -15.83
C PRO A 21 1.31 12.32 -15.81
N GLN A 22 2.19 12.39 -14.81
CA GLN A 22 3.11 11.31 -14.52
C GLN A 22 2.20 10.10 -14.27
N GLU A 23 2.32 9.05 -15.09
CA GLU A 23 1.67 7.77 -14.78
C GLU A 23 2.10 7.42 -13.36
N ASP A 24 1.14 7.35 -12.44
CA ASP A 24 1.39 6.93 -11.07
C ASP A 24 2.03 5.54 -11.13
N ASP A 25 3.28 5.43 -10.68
CA ASP A 25 3.91 4.13 -10.45
C ASP A 25 2.92 3.27 -9.63
N PRO A 26 2.75 1.98 -9.96
CA PRO A 26 1.80 1.14 -9.25
C PRO A 26 2.12 1.16 -7.75
N ALA A 27 1.10 1.47 -6.94
CA ALA A 27 1.25 1.56 -5.49
C ALA A 27 1.87 0.26 -4.95
N VAL A 28 2.91 0.41 -4.13
CA VAL A 28 3.60 -0.73 -3.53
C VAL A 28 2.72 -1.34 -2.45
N VAL A 29 2.38 -2.63 -2.62
CA VAL A 29 1.46 -3.36 -1.76
C VAL A 29 2.08 -4.64 -1.21
N PHE A 30 1.64 -5.01 0.00
CA PHE A 30 1.97 -6.23 0.70
C PHE A 30 0.75 -7.13 0.69
N GLY A 31 0.89 -8.39 0.28
CA GLY A 31 -0.18 -9.37 0.41
C GLY A 31 -0.23 -9.91 1.83
N ILE A 32 -1.39 -9.84 2.48
CA ILE A 32 -1.58 -10.31 3.86
C ILE A 32 -2.73 -11.32 3.91
N SER A 33 -2.60 -12.34 4.77
CA SER A 33 -3.70 -13.23 5.13
C SER A 33 -3.64 -13.52 6.63
N PHE A 34 -4.81 -13.57 7.27
CA PHE A 34 -4.93 -13.86 8.70
C PHE A 34 -5.40 -15.28 8.92
N THR A 35 -4.79 -15.96 9.88
CA THR A 35 -5.27 -17.24 10.43
C THR A 35 -5.82 -17.01 11.83
N TYR A 36 -7.03 -17.50 12.06
CA TYR A 36 -7.75 -17.34 13.31
C TYR A 36 -7.54 -18.53 14.26
N GLU A 37 -7.91 -18.38 15.53
CA GLU A 37 -7.81 -19.45 16.54
C GLU A 37 -8.57 -20.73 16.16
N ASN A 38 -9.69 -20.60 15.42
CA ASN A 38 -10.47 -21.74 14.95
C ASN A 38 -9.85 -22.48 13.73
N GLY A 39 -8.66 -22.07 13.28
CA GLY A 39 -7.94 -22.65 12.14
C GLY A 39 -8.43 -22.18 10.77
N THR A 40 -9.46 -21.31 10.71
CA THR A 40 -9.87 -20.66 9.44
C THR A 40 -8.90 -19.55 9.07
N PHE A 41 -8.90 -19.15 7.79
CA PHE A 41 -8.04 -18.09 7.30
C PHE A 41 -8.76 -17.21 6.27
N THR A 42 -8.26 -16.00 6.08
CA THR A 42 -8.74 -15.08 5.04
C THR A 42 -8.05 -15.34 3.71
N ASP A 43 -8.68 -14.94 2.60
CA ASP A 43 -7.96 -14.76 1.35
C ASP A 43 -6.84 -13.72 1.49
N LEU A 44 -5.90 -13.72 0.54
CA LEU A 44 -4.85 -12.70 0.47
C LEU A 44 -5.48 -11.34 0.12
N PHE A 45 -5.18 -10.31 0.89
CA PHE A 45 -5.59 -8.94 0.63
C PHE A 45 -4.39 -7.99 0.63
N ASP A 46 -4.52 -6.91 -0.13
CA ASP A 46 -3.44 -5.94 -0.29
C ASP A 46 -3.43 -4.91 0.83
N VAL A 47 -2.25 -4.69 1.40
CA VAL A 47 -1.96 -3.63 2.36
C VAL A 47 -0.94 -2.69 1.74
N PRO A 48 -1.23 -1.39 1.56
CA PRO A 48 -0.28 -0.43 1.00
C PRO A 48 0.91 -0.21 1.93
N GLU A 49 2.04 0.16 1.33
CA GLU A 49 3.22 0.66 2.05
C GLU A 49 2.86 1.91 2.87
N THR A 50 2.84 1.80 4.20
CA THR A 50 2.54 2.91 5.11
C THR A 50 3.09 2.69 6.52
N LEU A 51 3.65 3.75 7.08
CA LEU A 51 4.06 3.82 8.49
C LEU A 51 2.93 4.30 9.41
N SER A 52 1.88 4.94 8.88
CA SER A 52 0.77 5.47 9.68
C SER A 52 -0.20 4.40 10.17
N GLY A 53 -0.14 3.22 9.55
CA GLY A 53 -1.05 2.10 9.80
C GLY A 53 -2.24 2.14 8.87
N TYR A 54 -2.36 1.10 8.06
CA TYR A 54 -3.50 0.86 7.22
C TYR A 54 -4.61 0.18 8.04
N PRO A 55 -5.83 0.74 8.08
CA PRO A 55 -6.93 0.14 8.81
C PRO A 55 -7.33 -1.19 8.16
N VAL A 56 -7.46 -2.22 9.00
CA VAL A 56 -7.95 -3.54 8.61
C VAL A 56 -9.01 -3.97 9.62
N ALA A 57 -9.94 -4.83 9.21
CA ALA A 57 -10.93 -5.41 10.11
C ALA A 57 -10.75 -6.92 10.12
N SER A 58 -9.96 -7.44 11.07
CA SER A 58 -9.80 -8.90 11.18
C SER A 58 -11.08 -9.58 11.64
N ASN A 59 -11.96 -8.90 12.37
CA ASN A 59 -13.24 -9.40 12.89
C ASN A 59 -13.12 -10.71 13.69
N GLY A 60 -11.98 -10.91 14.36
CA GLY A 60 -11.66 -12.12 15.11
C GLY A 60 -10.23 -12.14 15.62
N ILE A 61 -9.95 -13.05 16.56
CA ILE A 61 -8.63 -13.25 17.15
C ILE A 61 -7.71 -13.93 16.14
N VAL A 62 -6.71 -13.19 15.70
CA VAL A 62 -5.66 -13.66 14.78
C VAL A 62 -4.54 -14.29 15.58
N THR A 63 -4.16 -15.51 15.19
CA THR A 63 -3.03 -16.24 15.79
C THR A 63 -1.79 -16.17 14.91
N ASN A 64 -1.98 -16.21 13.59
CA ASN A 64 -0.90 -16.15 12.62
C ASN A 64 -1.21 -15.17 11.51
N VAL A 65 -0.16 -14.56 10.97
CA VAL A 65 -0.25 -13.69 9.80
C VAL A 65 0.71 -14.19 8.73
N PHE A 66 0.17 -14.50 7.55
CA PHE A 66 0.97 -14.68 6.35
C PHE A 66 1.22 -13.32 5.69
N ILE A 67 2.45 -13.11 5.24
CA ILE A 67 2.91 -11.86 4.63
C ILE A 67 3.66 -12.18 3.35
N TYR A 68 3.27 -11.54 2.26
CA TYR A 68 3.89 -11.58 0.94
C TYR A 68 4.43 -10.19 0.58
N PRO A 69 5.75 -9.93 0.73
CA PRO A 69 6.32 -8.62 0.46
C PRO A 69 6.42 -8.30 -1.04
N PRO A 70 6.41 -7.00 -1.42
CA PRO A 70 6.60 -6.58 -2.80
C PRO A 70 8.07 -6.74 -3.24
N GLY A 71 8.32 -7.77 -4.04
CA GLY A 71 9.64 -8.08 -4.58
C GLY A 71 10.60 -8.65 -3.53
N ASN A 72 11.91 -8.49 -3.77
CA ASN A 72 12.98 -9.04 -2.92
C ASN A 72 13.67 -7.99 -2.05
N ASN A 73 12.98 -6.88 -1.75
CA ASN A 73 13.54 -5.85 -0.88
C ASN A 73 13.25 -6.21 0.59
N PRO A 74 14.19 -5.99 1.51
CA PRO A 74 13.90 -6.03 2.93
C PRO A 74 12.72 -5.12 3.26
N ALA A 75 11.82 -5.61 4.11
CA ALA A 75 10.68 -4.88 4.58
C ALA A 75 10.37 -5.22 6.03
N ARG A 76 9.57 -4.37 6.67
CA ARG A 76 9.12 -4.55 8.03
C ARG A 76 7.62 -4.35 8.09
N CYS A 77 6.93 -5.32 8.69
CA CYS A 77 5.51 -5.23 9.00
C CYS A 77 5.28 -5.28 10.51
N ALA A 78 4.31 -4.51 11.00
CA ALA A 78 3.83 -4.52 12.38
C ALA A 78 2.31 -4.57 12.42
N PHE A 79 1.77 -5.26 13.42
CA PHE A 79 0.35 -5.52 13.59
C PHE A 79 -0.10 -4.89 14.90
N LEU A 80 -1.19 -4.14 14.86
CA LEU A 80 -1.71 -3.40 16.00
C LEU A 80 -3.17 -3.77 16.27
N GLU A 81 -3.54 -3.74 17.54
CA GLU A 81 -4.94 -3.82 17.98
C GLU A 81 -5.78 -2.67 17.38
N PRO A 82 -7.11 -2.83 17.30
CA PRO A 82 -8.03 -1.74 17.01
C PRO A 82 -7.91 -0.58 17.99
N GLU A 83 -8.53 0.54 17.62
CA GLU A 83 -8.70 1.65 18.55
C GLU A 83 -9.58 1.23 19.76
N PRO A 84 -9.32 1.77 20.95
CA PRO A 84 -8.39 2.87 21.25
C PRO A 84 -6.98 2.44 21.63
N SER A 85 -6.72 1.14 21.83
CA SER A 85 -5.48 0.67 22.45
C SER A 85 -4.29 0.78 21.51
N ARG A 86 -4.46 0.41 20.23
CA ARG A 86 -3.38 0.32 19.22
C ARG A 86 -2.12 -0.37 19.73
N GLN A 87 -2.26 -1.34 20.65
CA GLN A 87 -1.12 -2.09 21.19
C GLN A 87 -0.51 -2.98 20.12
N GLY A 88 0.80 -3.19 20.20
CA GLY A 88 1.51 -4.05 19.26
C GLY A 88 1.24 -5.54 19.53
N LEU A 89 0.82 -6.26 18.49
CA LEU A 89 0.59 -7.70 18.49
C LEU A 89 1.77 -8.48 17.88
N GLY A 90 2.71 -7.76 17.27
CA GLY A 90 3.91 -8.34 16.68
C GLY A 90 4.51 -7.42 15.63
N ALA A 91 5.80 -7.60 15.37
CA ALA A 91 6.49 -6.97 14.25
C ALA A 91 7.57 -7.91 13.71
N VAL A 92 7.77 -7.88 12.40
CA VAL A 92 8.70 -8.78 11.71
C VAL A 92 9.42 -8.06 10.60
N SER A 93 10.71 -8.38 10.42
CA SER A 93 11.47 -8.02 9.22
C SER A 93 11.44 -9.20 8.26
N ILE A 94 11.10 -8.94 7.00
CA ILE A 94 10.84 -9.95 5.97
C ILE A 94 11.57 -9.58 4.69
N ILE A 95 12.08 -10.58 3.98
CA ILE A 95 12.66 -10.45 2.64
C ILE A 95 11.88 -11.35 1.66
N HIS A 96 11.25 -12.39 2.18
CA HIS A 96 10.47 -13.36 1.44
C HIS A 96 9.13 -13.58 2.13
N ALA A 97 8.22 -14.22 1.41
CA ALA A 97 6.94 -14.62 1.96
C ALA A 97 7.12 -15.47 3.21
N THR A 98 6.39 -15.17 4.27
CA THR A 98 6.52 -15.87 5.56
C THR A 98 5.23 -15.82 6.35
N THR A 99 5.12 -16.71 7.33
CA THR A 99 4.07 -16.68 8.35
C THR A 99 4.70 -16.37 9.69
N ILE A 100 4.08 -15.48 10.47
CA ILE A 100 4.45 -15.20 11.85
C ILE A 100 3.30 -15.51 12.80
N GLU A 101 3.66 -15.90 14.02
CA GLU A 101 2.71 -15.94 15.14
C GLU A 101 2.58 -14.55 15.76
N LEU A 102 1.36 -14.12 16.06
CA LEU A 102 1.12 -12.95 16.88
C LEU A 102 1.31 -13.29 18.36
N SER A 103 1.96 -12.39 19.09
CA SER A 103 2.22 -12.57 20.52
C SER A 103 2.02 -11.24 21.26
N PRO A 104 0.91 -11.08 21.99
CA PRO A 104 -0.19 -12.05 22.15
C PRO A 104 -1.03 -12.21 20.85
N PRO A 105 -1.75 -13.34 20.69
CA PRO A 105 -2.86 -13.42 19.73
C PRO A 105 -3.91 -12.35 20.03
N GLY A 106 -4.49 -11.74 19.00
CA GLY A 106 -5.41 -10.62 19.19
C GLY A 106 -6.15 -10.22 17.92
N GLU A 107 -7.15 -9.35 18.07
CA GLU A 107 -7.81 -8.72 16.93
C GLU A 107 -6.86 -7.71 16.29
N VAL A 108 -6.72 -7.73 14.96
CA VAL A 108 -5.86 -6.81 14.22
C VAL A 108 -6.74 -5.71 13.63
N GLY A 109 -6.48 -4.47 14.07
CA GLY A 109 -7.16 -3.27 13.56
C GLY A 109 -6.31 -2.43 12.62
N PHE A 110 -4.98 -2.54 12.70
CA PHE A 110 -4.07 -1.82 11.81
C PHE A 110 -2.85 -2.67 11.43
N VAL A 111 -2.40 -2.49 10.19
CA VAL A 111 -1.15 -3.05 9.67
C VAL A 111 -0.24 -1.93 9.20
N GLN A 112 1.01 -1.93 9.65
CA GLN A 112 2.05 -1.01 9.22
C GLN A 112 3.11 -1.78 8.47
N CYS A 113 3.22 -1.60 7.16
CA CYS A 113 4.24 -2.27 6.35
C CYS A 113 5.06 -1.23 5.58
N ASN A 114 6.38 -1.39 5.57
CA ASN A 114 7.28 -0.54 4.79
C ASN A 114 8.53 -1.31 4.41
N ARG A 115 9.03 -1.10 3.19
CA ARG A 115 10.38 -1.53 2.81
C ARG A 115 11.42 -0.78 3.65
N THR A 116 12.55 -1.43 3.92
CA THR A 116 13.64 -0.93 4.76
C THR A 116 14.91 -0.73 3.97
#